data_AF-A0A2V7GGZ7-F1
#
_entry.id   AF-A0A2V7GGZ7-F1
#
_cell.length_a   1.000
_cell.length_b   1.000
_cell.length_c   1.000
_cell.angle_alpha   90.00
_cell.angle_beta   90.00
_cell.angle_gamma   90.00
#
_symmetry.space_group_name_H-M   'P 1'
#
loop_
_entity.id
_entity.type
_entity.pdbx_description
1 polymer ?
#
loop_
_entity_poly.entity_id
_entity_poly.type
_entity_poly.pdbx_seq_one_letter_code
_entity_poly.pdbx_strand_id
1 'polypeptide(L)' 'MSRCASETCRGLTVNVSGRTGEVYVDNVDVGGTPLISYRVGAGRHTIRVRAGYRTWEETVQVDSGTTVVKSYDATGR' A
#
# COMPACT_ATOMS: atom_id res chain seq x y z
N MET A 1 3.67 16.66 -17.14
CA MET A 1 4.00 15.31 -16.66
C MET A 1 2.89 14.87 -15.72
N SER A 2 2.04 13.96 -16.21
CA SER A 2 0.71 13.59 -15.70
C SER A 2 0.75 12.86 -14.36
N ARG A 3 0.99 13.59 -13.28
CA ARG A 3 0.75 13.07 -11.93
C ARG A 3 -0.71 13.33 -11.58
N CYS A 4 -1.55 12.34 -11.88
CA CYS A 4 -2.96 12.30 -11.45
C CYS A 4 -3.86 13.37 -12.07
N ALA A 5 -4.42 13.09 -13.25
CA ALA A 5 -5.49 13.89 -13.85
C ALA A 5 -6.85 13.54 -13.19
N SER A 6 -7.33 14.50 -12.40
CA SER A 6 -8.68 14.77 -11.87
C SER A 6 -9.65 13.68 -11.36
N GLU A 7 -9.72 12.43 -11.80
CA GLU A 7 -10.91 11.59 -11.45
C GLU A 7 -10.65 10.10 -11.18
N THR A 8 -9.39 9.65 -11.22
CA THR A 8 -9.04 8.20 -11.07
C THR A 8 -7.92 7.95 -10.04
N CYS A 9 -7.68 8.90 -9.16
CA CYS A 9 -6.64 8.80 -8.14
C CYS A 9 -7.24 8.28 -6.84
N ARG A 10 -7.12 6.98 -6.64
CA ARG A 10 -7.59 6.32 -5.43
C ARG A 10 -6.46 6.13 -4.45
N GLY A 11 -6.84 6.13 -3.17
CA GLY A 11 -5.93 5.88 -2.08
C GLY A 11 -5.68 4.39 -1.91
N LEU A 12 -4.42 4.04 -1.67
CA LEU A 12 -4.02 2.85 -0.97
C LEU A 12 -3.66 3.25 0.46
N THR A 13 -4.28 2.57 1.42
CA THR A 13 -3.96 2.74 2.85
C THR A 13 -3.36 1.43 3.34
N VAL A 14 -2.14 1.48 3.87
CA VAL A 14 -1.45 0.33 4.44
C VAL A 14 -1.12 0.61 5.89
N ASN A 15 -1.65 -0.22 6.78
CA ASN A 15 -1.37 -0.15 8.21
C ASN A 15 -0.63 -1.41 8.67
N VAL A 16 0.34 -1.24 9.58
CA VAL A 16 1.00 -2.36 10.26
C VAL A 16 0.84 -2.16 11.76
N SER A 17 0.24 -3.14 12.41
CA SER A 17 0.07 -3.17 13.86
C SER A 17 1.30 -3.82 14.51
N GLY A 18 1.74 -3.25 15.63
CA GLY A 18 2.82 -3.81 16.46
C GLY A 18 4.24 -3.36 16.09
N ARG A 19 4.47 -2.84 14.88
CA ARG A 19 5.78 -2.29 14.47
C ARG A 19 5.66 -1.36 13.26
N THR A 20 6.69 -0.55 13.02
CA THR A 20 6.87 0.13 11.75
C THR A 20 7.40 -0.84 10.70
N GLY A 21 6.81 -0.84 9.51
CA GLY A 21 7.30 -1.57 8.34
C GLY A 21 7.52 -0.65 7.15
N GLU A 22 8.35 -1.09 6.21
CA GLU A 22 8.55 -0.45 4.90
C GLU A 22 7.49 -1.00 3.93
N VAL A 23 6.83 -0.10 3.20
CA VAL A 23 5.82 -0.44 2.19
C VAL A 23 6.41 -0.17 0.82
N TYR A 24 6.24 -1.14 -0.06
CA TYR A 24 6.59 -1.06 -1.47
C TYR A 24 5.32 -1.30 -2.28
N VAL A 25 5.10 -0.49 -3.32
CA VAL A 25 3.99 -0.64 -4.26
C VAL A 25 4.59 -0.73 -5.66
N ASP A 26 4.30 -1.81 -6.39
CA ASP A 26 4.87 -2.11 -7.71
C ASP A 26 6.40 -2.08 -7.72
N ASN A 27 7.03 -2.62 -6.67
CA ASN A 27 8.48 -2.57 -6.41
C ASN A 27 9.05 -1.16 -6.19
N VAL A 28 8.21 -0.13 -6.06
CA VAL A 28 8.61 1.22 -5.68
C VAL A 28 8.50 1.37 -4.17
N ASP A 29 9.56 1.83 -3.51
CA ASP A 29 9.50 2.19 -2.09
C ASP A 29 8.62 3.44 -1.91
N VAL A 30 7.54 3.29 -1.15
CA VAL A 30 6.58 4.38 -0.91
C VAL A 30 6.70 4.95 0.50
N GLY A 31 7.56 4.36 1.33
CA GLY A 31 7.87 4.80 2.69
C GLY A 31 7.38 3.83 3.76
N GLY A 32 7.38 4.31 5.01
CA GLY A 32 7.02 3.51 6.18
C GLY A 32 5.53 3.51 6.50
N THR A 33 5.09 2.51 7.26
CA THR A 33 3.74 2.49 7.85
C THR A 33 3.62 3.40 9.07
N PRO A 34 2.44 4.03 9.29
CA PRO A 34 1.22 3.89 8.49
C PRO A 34 1.28 4.71 7.19
N LEU A 35 0.99 4.04 6.07
CA LEU A 35 0.85 4.68 4.77
C LEU A 35 -0.63 5.04 4.59
N ILE A 36 -0.92 6.33 4.54
CA ILE A 36 -2.29 6.84 4.43
C ILE A 36 -2.42 7.53 3.08
N SER A 37 -3.51 7.24 2.36
CA SER A 37 -3.91 7.94 1.12
C SER A 37 -2.83 7.98 0.02
N TYR A 38 -2.02 6.93 -0.09
CA TYR A 38 -1.04 6.82 -1.18
C TYR A 38 -1.76 6.69 -2.52
N ARG A 39 -1.48 7.59 -3.46
CA ARG A 39 -2.21 7.64 -4.73
C ARG A 39 -1.66 6.60 -5.69
N VAL A 40 -2.50 5.65 -6.07
CA VAL A 40 -2.22 4.66 -7.10
C VAL A 40 -3.25 4.78 -8.22
N GLY A 41 -2.85 4.36 -9.41
CA GLY A 41 -3.77 4.27 -10.54
C GLY A 41 -4.85 3.21 -10.31
N ALA A 42 -5.86 3.19 -11.17
CA ALA A 42 -6.69 2.00 -11.30
C ALA A 42 -5.87 0.92 -12.03
N GLY A 43 -5.81 -0.28 -11.47
CA GLY A 43 -5.03 -1.37 -11.99
C GLY A 43 -4.70 -2.41 -10.94
N ARG A 44 -3.93 -3.41 -11.38
CA ARG A 44 -3.40 -4.43 -10.49
C ARG A 44 -2.06 -3.93 -9.95
N HIS A 45 -1.98 -3.78 -8.63
CA HIS A 45 -0.81 -3.26 -7.94
C HIS A 45 -0.25 -4.32 -6.98
N THR A 46 1.06 -4.53 -7.01
CA THR A 46 1.70 -5.46 -6.07
C THR A 46 2.18 -4.69 -4.84
N ILE A 47 1.64 -5.02 -3.67
CA ILE A 47 2.03 -4.44 -2.40
C ILE A 47 2.97 -5.40 -1.70
N ARG A 48 4.14 -4.92 -1.31
CA ARG A 48 5.06 -5.64 -0.43
C ARG A 48 5.28 -4.84 0.84
N VAL A 49 5.11 -5.47 1.99
CA VAL A 49 5.32 -4.85 3.29
C VAL A 49 6.40 -5.63 4.03
N ARG A 50 7.42 -4.93 4.52
CA ARG A 50 8.52 -5.52 5.26
C ARG A 50 8.57 -4.92 6.66
N ALA A 51 8.27 -5.72 7.68
CA ALA A 51 8.39 -5.33 9.08
C ALA A 51 9.43 -6.21 9.78
N GLY A 52 10.68 -5.74 9.81
CA GLY A 52 11.80 -6.49 10.36
C GLY A 52 12.08 -7.78 9.57
N TYR A 53 11.84 -8.93 10.20
CA TYR A 53 12.02 -10.26 9.58
C TYR A 53 10.76 -10.78 8.86
N ARG A 54 9.61 -10.13 9.05
CA ARG A 54 8.36 -10.51 8.37
C ARG A 54 8.23 -9.71 7.07
N THR A 55 7.90 -10.42 5.99
CA THR A 55 7.58 -9.81 4.70
C THR A 55 6.24 -10.36 4.23
N TRP A 56 5.33 -9.46 3.86
CA TRP A 56 4.08 -9.79 3.21
C TRP A 56 4.15 -9.27 1.78
N GLU A 57 3.71 -10.08 0.83
CA GLU A 57 3.59 -9.69 -0.57
C GLU A 57 2.22 -10.12 -1.06
N GLU A 58 1.43 -9.15 -1.55
CA GLU A 58 0.08 -9.40 -2.04
C GLU A 58 -0.19 -8.52 -3.26
N THR A 59 -0.90 -9.08 -4.23
CA THR A 59 -1.37 -8.32 -5.38
C THR A 59 -2.80 -7.86 -5.13
N VAL A 60 -3.02 -6.55 -5.17
CA VAL A 60 -4.35 -5.94 -5.01
C VAL A 60 -4.86 -5.41 -6.34
N GLN A 61 -6.17 -5.53 -6.55
CA GLN A 61 -6.84 -4.84 -7.64
C GLN A 61 -7.42 -3.54 -7.11
N VAL A 62 -7.06 -2.43 -7.73
CA VAL A 62 -7.62 -1.10 -7.44
C VAL A 62 -8.45 -0.70 -8.67
N ASP A 63 -9.77 -0.65 -8.58
CA ASP A 63 -10.64 -0.13 -9.68
C ASP A 63 -10.54 1.43 -9.82
N SER A 64 -11.52 2.18 -10.37
CA SER A 64 -11.62 3.69 -10.40
C SER A 64 -12.79 4.32 -9.54
N GLY A 65 -12.60 5.28 -8.59
CA GLY A 65 -13.46 5.47 -7.35
C GLY A 65 -13.07 4.99 -5.88
N THR A 66 -13.12 3.69 -5.49
CA THR A 66 -12.69 2.98 -4.25
C THR A 66 -11.24 3.12 -3.72
N THR A 67 -11.09 3.19 -2.39
CA THR A 67 -9.80 3.08 -1.68
C THR A 67 -9.56 1.65 -1.20
N VAL A 68 -8.37 1.10 -1.43
CA VAL A 68 -7.99 -0.22 -0.89
C VAL A 68 -7.31 -0.03 0.45
N VAL A 69 -7.77 -0.76 1.47
CA VAL A 69 -7.18 -0.74 2.81
C VAL A 69 -6.57 -2.11 3.11
N LYS A 70 -5.30 -2.14 3.49
CA LYS A 70 -4.58 -3.34 3.92
C LYS A 70 -4.00 -3.14 5.30
N SER A 71 -4.18 -4.16 6.14
CA SER A 71 -3.70 -4.16 7.51
C SER A 71 -2.89 -5.44 7.74
N TYR A 72 -1.68 -5.30 8.27
CA TYR A 72 -0.79 -6.42 8.56
C TYR A 72 -0.46 -6.45 10.05
N ASP A 73 -0.38 -7.66 10.62
CA ASP A 73 0.03 -7.86 12.01
C ASP A 73 1.50 -8.29 12.08
N ALA A 74 2.35 -7.37 12.55
CA ALA A 74 3.75 -7.67 12.82
C ALA A 74 3.98 -8.22 14.24
N THR A 75 2.96 -8.15 15.10
CA THR A 75 3.04 -8.52 16.51
C THR A 75 3.14 -10.02 16.75
N GLY A 76 2.63 -10.85 15.84
CA GLY A 76 2.89 -12.28 15.82
C GLY A 76 2.58 -12.98 17.13
N ARG A 77 1.31 -12.99 17.51
CA ARG A 77 0.80 -13.88 18.56
C ARG A 77 0.32 -15.20 17.99
#